data_AF-A0A813LEH2-F1
#
_entry.id   AF-A0A813LEH2-F1
#
_cell.length_a   1.000
_cell.length_b   1.000
_cell.length_c   1.000
_cell.angle_alpha   90.00
_cell.angle_beta   90.00
_cell.angle_gamma   90.00
#
_symmetry.space_group_name_H-M   'P 1'
#
loop_
_entity.id
_entity.type
_entity.pdbx_description
1 polymer ?
#
loop_
_entity_poly.entity_id
_entity_poly.type
_entity_poly.pdbx_seq_one_letter_code
_entity_poly.pdbx_strand_id
1 'polypeptide(L)'
;MLKAMLSLWICVAVLLPAAAVPKKASQRPQDAVNLTLYHVNPIGYSADPINMNSGDALGDMYFDLRGVGISLECAIPSNATERHCKNAEVVAPDLVITKLIIEADRRFGAYARCNICIHGSDHHGNENCTDGEYVCSCGRDVKHPEPCTASVGVANVSQRYAGQKCTQGMAAWECWKLAVASKTGGLWFSTLQVGHCGSSQASACTWRLVQVVKRVRKTCSDNSIFKIVERFDQTQGAGCFQNCTGGIGALRNTSDPCWIRCFYSTASGADSGSPGGQIAGMPRQALQSAWEASFSSDDPAYLGCPHIRHPSNNNDHNNSNNHNNSNNNKNNSNPSHSSSIPRPTEALGSLTI
;
A
#
# COMPACT_ATOMS: atom_id res chain seq x y z
N MET A 1 -26.25 -42.83 -72.76
CA MET A 1 -27.28 -42.49 -71.75
C MET A 1 -26.75 -42.86 -70.38
N LEU A 2 -26.09 -41.95 -69.67
CA LEU A 2 -25.62 -42.16 -68.29
C LEU A 2 -25.98 -40.89 -67.51
N LYS A 3 -27.05 -40.95 -66.71
CA LYS A 3 -27.53 -39.82 -65.89
C LYS A 3 -26.80 -39.86 -64.54
N ALA A 4 -26.07 -38.78 -64.27
CA ALA A 4 -25.51 -38.47 -62.96
C ALA A 4 -26.63 -38.12 -61.97
N MET A 5 -26.63 -38.75 -60.79
CA MET A 5 -27.43 -38.33 -59.64
C MET A 5 -26.51 -37.56 -58.68
N LEU A 6 -26.69 -36.24 -58.66
CA LEU A 6 -26.05 -35.31 -57.74
C LEU A 6 -27.01 -35.12 -56.55
N SER A 7 -26.73 -35.76 -55.41
CA SER A 7 -27.52 -35.61 -54.18
C SER A 7 -27.11 -34.33 -53.46
N LEU A 8 -27.97 -33.31 -53.57
CA LEU A 8 -27.84 -32.02 -52.91
C LEU A 8 -28.25 -32.16 -51.44
N TRP A 9 -27.28 -32.25 -50.53
CA TRP A 9 -27.52 -32.17 -49.08
C TRP A 9 -27.64 -30.71 -48.66
N ILE A 10 -28.87 -30.26 -48.39
CA ILE A 10 -29.15 -28.95 -47.82
C ILE A 10 -28.93 -29.06 -46.30
N CYS A 11 -27.77 -28.59 -45.82
CA CYS A 11 -27.55 -28.34 -44.39
C CYS A 11 -28.36 -27.12 -43.96
N VAL A 12 -29.52 -27.35 -43.34
CA VAL A 12 -30.28 -26.32 -42.64
C VAL A 12 -29.51 -25.95 -41.38
N ALA A 13 -28.72 -24.89 -41.42
CA ALA A 13 -28.10 -24.30 -40.24
C ALA A 13 -29.20 -23.61 -39.40
N VAL A 14 -29.67 -24.29 -38.36
CA VAL A 14 -30.56 -23.70 -37.36
C VAL A 14 -29.76 -22.70 -36.55
N LEU A 15 -29.93 -21.41 -36.85
CA LEU A 15 -29.45 -20.30 -36.01
C LEU A 15 -30.24 -20.30 -34.70
N LEU A 16 -29.75 -21.03 -33.70
CA LEU A 16 -30.22 -20.89 -32.33
C LEU A 16 -29.86 -19.47 -31.84
N PRO A 17 -30.81 -18.69 -31.32
CA PRO A 17 -30.50 -17.40 -30.71
C PRO A 17 -29.49 -17.66 -29.58
N ALA A 18 -28.35 -16.98 -29.64
CA ALA A 18 -27.36 -17.01 -28.57
C ALA A 18 -28.05 -16.58 -27.27
N ALA A 19 -28.38 -17.55 -26.43
CA ALA A 19 -28.93 -17.29 -25.12
C ALA A 19 -27.90 -16.42 -24.39
N ALA A 20 -28.29 -15.18 -24.06
CA ALA A 20 -27.46 -14.29 -23.29
C ALA A 20 -27.12 -15.00 -21.98
N VAL A 21 -25.87 -15.45 -21.84
CA VAL A 21 -25.37 -16.01 -20.59
C VAL A 21 -25.59 -14.92 -19.54
N PRO A 22 -26.43 -15.14 -18.52
CA PRO A 22 -26.67 -14.13 -17.51
C PRO A 22 -25.31 -13.77 -16.92
N LYS A 23 -24.89 -12.51 -17.11
CA LYS A 23 -23.72 -11.97 -16.40
C LYS A 23 -24.00 -12.22 -14.93
N LYS A 24 -23.26 -13.16 -14.33
CA LYS A 24 -23.34 -13.44 -12.90
C LYS A 24 -23.12 -12.10 -12.22
N ALA A 25 -24.18 -11.50 -11.68
CA ALA A 25 -24.06 -10.26 -10.93
C ALA A 25 -22.97 -10.50 -9.89
N SER A 26 -21.96 -9.63 -9.85
CA SER A 26 -20.81 -9.78 -8.94
C SER A 26 -21.36 -10.04 -7.54
N GLN A 27 -21.23 -11.28 -7.10
CA GLN A 27 -21.86 -11.73 -5.88
C GLN A 27 -21.20 -10.98 -4.73
N ARG A 28 -22.00 -10.48 -3.79
CA ARG A 28 -21.49 -9.83 -2.59
C ARG A 28 -21.08 -10.93 -1.59
N PRO A 29 -19.99 -10.74 -0.81
CA PRO A 29 -19.69 -11.63 0.32
C PRO A 29 -20.87 -11.70 1.30
N GLN A 30 -21.07 -12.84 1.95
CA GLN A 30 -22.23 -13.10 2.81
C GLN A 30 -22.29 -12.14 4.00
N ASP A 31 -21.17 -12.00 4.74
CA ASP A 31 -21.06 -11.12 5.91
C ASP A 31 -20.10 -9.95 5.62
N ALA A 32 -20.41 -9.20 4.56
CA ALA A 32 -19.52 -8.18 4.01
C ALA A 32 -19.26 -6.99 4.97
N VAL A 33 -17.99 -6.59 5.06
CA VAL A 33 -17.50 -5.35 5.67
C VAL A 33 -16.62 -4.60 4.68
N ASN A 34 -16.66 -3.26 4.74
CA ASN A 34 -15.76 -2.42 3.94
C ASN A 34 -14.43 -2.25 4.68
N LEU A 35 -13.32 -2.53 3.99
CA LEU A 35 -11.98 -2.29 4.48
C LEU A 35 -11.30 -1.24 3.61
N THR A 36 -10.69 -0.23 4.23
CA THR A 36 -9.78 0.70 3.54
C THR A 36 -8.38 0.17 3.70
N LEU A 37 -7.76 -0.19 2.59
CA LEU A 37 -6.45 -0.82 2.55
C LEU A 37 -5.48 -0.03 1.69
N TYR A 38 -4.20 -0.27 1.92
CA TYR A 38 -3.07 0.29 1.21
C TYR A 38 -2.18 -0.85 0.74
N HIS A 39 -1.58 -0.70 -0.43
CA HIS A 39 -0.69 -1.70 -1.01
C HIS A 39 0.41 -1.01 -1.80
N VAL A 40 1.65 -1.48 -1.62
CA VAL A 40 2.84 -1.00 -2.31
C VAL A 40 3.24 -1.99 -3.40
N ASN A 41 3.38 -1.50 -4.64
CA ASN A 41 3.90 -2.30 -5.76
C ASN A 41 4.59 -1.44 -6.81
N PRO A 42 5.34 -2.05 -7.76
CA PRO A 42 5.80 -1.32 -8.94
C PRO A 42 4.61 -0.85 -9.79
N ILE A 43 4.74 0.31 -10.45
CA ILE A 43 3.64 0.95 -11.19
C ILE A 43 3.04 0.07 -12.30
N GLY A 44 3.83 -0.85 -12.86
CA GLY A 44 3.41 -1.76 -13.93
C GLY A 44 2.38 -2.82 -13.51
N TYR A 45 2.20 -3.04 -12.20
CA TYR A 45 1.27 -4.03 -11.68
C TYR A 45 -0.13 -3.46 -11.46
N SER A 46 -1.12 -4.36 -11.51
CA SER A 46 -2.53 -4.06 -11.30
C SER A 46 -2.78 -3.36 -9.95
N ALA A 47 -3.83 -2.54 -9.91
CA ALA A 47 -4.37 -1.99 -8.67
C ALA A 47 -5.36 -2.94 -7.96
N ASP A 48 -5.81 -4.00 -8.64
CA ASP A 48 -6.66 -5.04 -8.05
C ASP A 48 -5.80 -5.99 -7.20
N PRO A 49 -6.01 -6.07 -5.87
CA PRO A 49 -5.08 -6.72 -4.94
C PRO A 49 -5.19 -8.27 -4.94
N ILE A 50 -5.35 -8.90 -6.10
CA ILE A 50 -5.45 -10.36 -6.21
C ILE A 50 -4.08 -10.98 -5.94
N ASN A 51 -4.03 -11.90 -4.96
CA ASN A 51 -2.81 -12.52 -4.46
C ASN A 51 -1.80 -11.49 -3.94
N MET A 52 -2.26 -10.38 -3.36
CA MET A 52 -1.38 -9.34 -2.84
C MET A 52 -1.52 -9.21 -1.33
N ASN A 53 -0.43 -8.77 -0.68
CA ASN A 53 -0.47 -8.32 0.70
C ASN A 53 -0.89 -6.85 0.71
N SER A 54 -1.76 -6.47 1.63
CA SER A 54 -2.15 -5.09 1.86
C SER A 54 -2.16 -4.81 3.37
N GLY A 55 -2.28 -3.56 3.75
CA GLY A 55 -2.43 -3.17 5.15
C GLY A 55 -3.54 -2.15 5.34
N ASP A 56 -4.05 -2.04 6.57
CA ASP A 56 -4.64 -0.76 6.97
C ASP A 56 -3.56 0.34 6.99
N ALA A 57 -3.94 1.59 7.27
CA ALA A 57 -3.00 2.71 7.25
C ALA A 57 -1.76 2.47 8.13
N LEU A 58 -1.93 1.89 9.32
CA LEU A 58 -0.81 1.63 10.24
C LEU A 58 -0.03 0.37 9.84
N GLY A 59 -0.72 -0.64 9.31
CA GLY A 59 -0.13 -1.87 8.82
C GLY A 59 0.80 -1.64 7.64
N ASP A 60 0.36 -0.87 6.64
CA ASP A 60 1.17 -0.58 5.45
C ASP A 60 2.28 0.44 5.76
N MET A 61 1.99 1.45 6.59
CA MET A 61 3.00 2.42 7.07
C MET A 61 4.18 1.75 7.79
N TYR A 62 4.00 0.55 8.39
CA TYR A 62 5.13 -0.22 8.90
C TYR A 62 6.20 -0.47 7.83
N PHE A 63 5.81 -0.89 6.63
CA PHE A 63 6.77 -1.23 5.57
C PHE A 63 7.51 0.01 5.09
N ASP A 64 6.81 1.14 4.96
CA ASP A 64 7.40 2.41 4.54
C ASP A 64 8.37 2.96 5.60
N LEU A 65 7.99 2.96 6.87
CA LEU A 65 8.86 3.40 7.96
C LEU A 65 10.05 2.45 8.17
N ARG A 66 9.86 1.13 8.04
CA ARG A 66 10.97 0.15 8.04
C ARG A 66 11.91 0.38 6.86
N GLY A 67 11.35 0.71 5.70
CA GLY A 67 12.10 0.89 4.44
C GLY A 67 13.15 2.00 4.50
N VAL A 68 13.01 2.97 5.40
CA VAL A 68 14.02 4.05 5.57
C VAL A 68 15.41 3.51 5.90
N GLY A 69 15.49 2.40 6.64
CA GLY A 69 16.76 1.75 6.99
C GLY A 69 17.33 0.81 5.91
N ILE A 70 16.66 0.65 4.75
CA ILE A 70 17.00 -0.41 3.80
C ILE A 70 18.41 -0.25 3.20
N SER A 71 18.91 0.97 3.03
CA SER A 71 20.26 1.20 2.52
C SER A 71 21.34 0.69 3.50
N LEU A 72 21.09 0.77 4.81
CA LEU A 72 21.98 0.22 5.83
C LEU A 72 21.89 -1.31 5.90
N GLU A 73 20.67 -1.85 5.81
CA GLU A 73 20.42 -3.29 5.74
C GLU A 73 21.14 -3.92 4.54
N CYS A 74 21.05 -3.28 3.37
CA CYS A 74 21.62 -3.78 2.12
C CYS A 74 23.13 -3.53 1.95
N ALA A 75 23.73 -2.65 2.76
CA ALA A 75 25.18 -2.48 2.80
C ALA A 75 25.89 -3.67 3.44
N ILE A 76 25.18 -4.52 4.19
CA ILE A 76 25.72 -5.71 4.85
C ILE A 76 25.10 -6.96 4.20
N PRO A 77 25.71 -7.51 3.14
CA PRO A 77 25.15 -8.64 2.43
C PRO A 77 25.14 -9.90 3.30
N SER A 78 23.97 -10.52 3.41
CA SER A 78 23.74 -11.81 4.02
C SER A 78 22.57 -12.50 3.31
N ASN A 79 22.45 -13.82 3.40
CA ASN A 79 21.28 -14.53 2.82
C ASN A 79 19.95 -14.00 3.39
N ALA A 80 19.95 -13.47 4.61
CA ALA A 80 18.77 -12.88 5.24
C ALA A 80 18.41 -11.51 4.63
N THR A 81 19.40 -10.63 4.46
CA THR A 81 19.21 -9.27 3.92
C THR A 81 19.03 -9.26 2.41
N GLU A 82 19.67 -10.18 1.68
CA GLU A 82 19.60 -10.29 0.22
C GLU A 82 18.16 -10.37 -0.29
N ARG A 83 17.30 -11.14 0.39
CA ARG A 83 15.89 -11.26 0.01
C ARG A 83 15.13 -9.93 0.11
N HIS A 84 15.43 -9.09 1.10
CA HIS A 84 14.82 -7.77 1.22
C HIS A 84 15.38 -6.79 0.18
N CYS A 85 16.69 -6.85 -0.05
CA CYS A 85 17.40 -5.99 -0.99
C CYS A 85 17.08 -6.27 -2.47
N LYS A 86 16.47 -7.43 -2.77
CA LYS A 86 16.00 -7.82 -4.10
C LYS A 86 14.48 -7.83 -4.23
N ASN A 87 13.73 -7.54 -3.16
CA ASN A 87 12.28 -7.52 -3.22
C ASN A 87 11.80 -6.29 -4.00
N ALA A 88 11.21 -6.50 -5.18
CA ALA A 88 10.72 -5.41 -6.02
C ALA A 88 9.67 -4.53 -5.32
N GLU A 89 8.90 -5.06 -4.36
CA GLU A 89 7.95 -4.25 -3.57
C GLU A 89 8.62 -3.30 -2.56
N VAL A 90 9.94 -3.45 -2.36
CA VAL A 90 10.73 -2.62 -1.42
C VAL A 90 11.69 -1.70 -2.16
N VAL A 91 12.37 -2.21 -3.20
CA VAL A 91 13.50 -1.49 -3.83
C VAL A 91 13.27 -1.06 -5.28
N ALA A 92 12.12 -1.37 -5.90
CA ALA A 92 11.88 -0.92 -7.27
C ALA A 92 11.88 0.62 -7.35
N PRO A 93 12.41 1.22 -8.43
CA PRO A 93 12.52 2.67 -8.55
C PRO A 93 11.18 3.36 -8.82
N ASP A 94 10.18 2.60 -9.25
CA ASP A 94 8.87 3.06 -9.71
C ASP A 94 7.73 2.60 -8.80
N LEU A 95 8.02 2.41 -7.51
CA LEU A 95 7.02 2.06 -6.51
C LEU A 95 5.91 3.10 -6.40
N VAL A 96 4.70 2.58 -6.22
CA VAL A 96 3.49 3.34 -5.97
C VAL A 96 2.75 2.73 -4.78
N ILE A 97 1.92 3.54 -4.15
CA ILE A 97 1.03 3.10 -3.08
C ILE A 97 -0.40 3.31 -3.56
N THR A 98 -1.22 2.26 -3.44
CA THR A 98 -2.62 2.26 -3.85
C THR A 98 -3.51 2.21 -2.63
N LYS A 99 -4.29 3.27 -2.39
CA LYS A 99 -5.41 3.26 -1.46
C LYS A 99 -6.63 2.66 -2.16
N LEU A 100 -7.22 1.66 -1.54
CA LEU A 100 -8.34 0.90 -2.08
C LEU A 100 -9.39 0.60 -1.03
N ILE A 101 -10.62 0.39 -1.48
CA ILE A 101 -11.72 -0.10 -0.66
C ILE A 101 -12.08 -1.48 -1.20
N ILE A 102 -12.04 -2.49 -0.33
CA ILE A 102 -12.60 -3.81 -0.61
C ILE A 102 -13.84 -4.06 0.25
N GLU A 103 -14.72 -4.90 -0.27
CA GLU A 103 -15.69 -5.62 0.55
C GLU A 103 -15.12 -7.00 0.84
N ALA A 104 -15.05 -7.36 2.13
CA ALA A 104 -14.58 -8.66 2.57
C ALA A 104 -15.58 -9.28 3.54
N ASP A 105 -15.70 -10.60 3.51
CA ASP A 105 -16.38 -11.35 4.54
C ASP A 105 -15.61 -11.20 5.86
N ARG A 106 -16.31 -10.84 6.95
CA ARG A 106 -15.68 -10.62 8.25
C ARG A 106 -15.09 -11.88 8.89
N ARG A 107 -15.38 -13.07 8.37
CA ARG A 107 -14.80 -14.34 8.82
C ARG A 107 -13.38 -14.51 8.23
N PHE A 108 -12.47 -13.68 8.74
CA PHE A 108 -11.07 -13.66 8.30
C PHE A 108 -10.36 -14.99 8.57
N GLY A 109 -9.41 -15.32 7.68
CA GLY A 109 -8.59 -16.53 7.76
C GLY A 109 -7.15 -16.26 8.19
N ALA A 110 -6.31 -17.28 8.08
CA ALA A 110 -4.87 -17.15 8.28
C ALA A 110 -4.26 -16.28 7.17
N TYR A 111 -3.37 -15.36 7.56
CA TYR A 111 -2.63 -14.52 6.63
C TYR A 111 -1.74 -15.35 5.70
N ALA A 112 -1.87 -15.10 4.40
CA ALA A 112 -0.98 -15.62 3.37
C ALA A 112 0.14 -14.60 3.10
N ARG A 113 1.37 -15.08 2.90
CA ARG A 113 2.51 -14.24 2.55
C ARG A 113 2.62 -14.20 1.04
N CYS A 114 2.20 -13.10 0.43
CA CYS A 114 2.23 -12.94 -1.02
C CYS A 114 3.35 -12.02 -1.49
N ASN A 115 3.94 -12.31 -2.64
CA ASN A 115 4.93 -11.45 -3.28
C ASN A 115 4.97 -11.69 -4.80
N ILE A 116 5.62 -10.78 -5.50
CA ILE A 116 5.93 -10.88 -6.93
C ILE A 116 6.97 -11.98 -7.14
N CYS A 117 6.71 -12.84 -8.12
CA CYS A 117 7.68 -13.80 -8.61
C CYS A 117 8.71 -13.13 -9.54
N ILE A 118 9.99 -13.38 -9.29
CA ILE A 118 11.14 -12.87 -10.04
C ILE A 118 12.15 -14.01 -10.20
N HIS A 119 12.51 -14.30 -11.45
CA HIS A 119 13.45 -15.37 -11.82
C HIS A 119 13.02 -16.76 -11.31
N GLY A 120 11.73 -17.07 -11.42
CA GLY A 120 11.12 -18.34 -11.03
C GLY A 120 10.86 -18.49 -9.54
N SER A 121 11.20 -17.49 -8.72
CA SER A 121 11.03 -17.55 -7.27
C SER A 121 10.46 -16.28 -6.66
N ASP A 122 9.90 -16.35 -5.46
CA ASP A 122 9.45 -15.17 -4.71
C ASP A 122 10.23 -14.96 -3.40
N HIS A 123 10.02 -13.81 -2.77
CA HIS A 123 10.65 -13.46 -1.48
C HIS A 123 10.29 -14.44 -0.35
N HIS A 124 9.16 -15.15 -0.46
CA HIS A 124 8.63 -16.02 0.56
C HIS A 124 8.97 -17.50 0.36
N GLY A 125 9.83 -17.85 -0.61
CA GLY A 125 10.36 -19.20 -0.79
C GLY A 125 9.54 -20.10 -1.72
N ASN A 126 8.65 -19.55 -2.53
CA ASN A 126 8.11 -20.25 -3.70
C ASN A 126 9.22 -20.30 -4.76
N GLU A 127 9.60 -21.49 -5.24
CA GLU A 127 10.73 -21.69 -6.18
C GLU A 127 10.28 -22.11 -7.59
N ASN A 128 8.97 -22.11 -7.85
CA ASN A 128 8.39 -22.51 -9.15
C ASN A 128 7.18 -21.63 -9.48
N CYS A 129 7.39 -20.34 -9.66
CA CYS A 129 6.34 -19.37 -10.01
C CYS A 129 6.61 -18.69 -11.36
N THR A 130 5.57 -18.05 -11.91
CA THR A 130 5.67 -17.31 -13.18
C THR A 130 6.20 -15.90 -12.92
N ASP A 131 7.30 -15.52 -13.58
CA ASP A 131 7.85 -14.17 -13.49
C ASP A 131 6.79 -13.09 -13.77
N GLY A 132 6.72 -12.09 -12.90
CA GLY A 132 5.75 -11.00 -13.00
C GLY A 132 4.35 -11.33 -12.46
N GLU A 133 4.11 -12.53 -11.95
CA GLU A 133 2.86 -12.86 -11.26
C GLU A 133 3.03 -12.79 -9.74
N TYR A 134 1.94 -12.45 -9.06
CA TYR A 134 1.86 -12.54 -7.61
C TYR A 134 1.53 -13.98 -7.19
N VAL A 135 2.34 -14.51 -6.28
CA VAL A 135 2.14 -15.83 -5.66
C VAL A 135 2.07 -15.70 -4.14
N CYS A 136 1.40 -16.65 -3.49
CA CYS A 136 1.18 -16.62 -2.06
C CYS A 136 1.56 -17.95 -1.41
N SER A 137 2.29 -17.87 -0.30
CA SER A 137 2.53 -19.01 0.59
C SER A 137 1.60 -18.93 1.80
N CYS A 138 0.71 -19.92 1.94
CA CYS A 138 -0.19 -20.06 3.07
C CYS A 138 0.40 -21.00 4.14
N GLY A 139 -0.07 -20.87 5.38
CA GLY A 139 0.45 -21.62 6.53
C GLY A 139 1.58 -20.91 7.28
N ARG A 140 1.98 -21.50 8.42
CA ARG A 140 2.98 -20.89 9.30
C ARG A 140 4.41 -21.02 8.75
N ASP A 141 4.74 -22.19 8.22
CA ASP A 141 6.07 -22.51 7.72
C ASP A 141 6.15 -22.31 6.21
N VAL A 142 7.22 -21.67 5.76
CA VAL A 142 7.56 -21.52 4.34
C VAL A 142 7.93 -22.87 3.73
N LYS A 143 8.55 -23.76 4.51
CA LYS A 143 8.99 -25.08 4.06
C LYS A 143 7.84 -26.08 3.94
N HIS A 144 6.73 -25.81 4.63
CA HIS A 144 5.56 -26.68 4.67
C HIS A 144 4.31 -25.84 4.38
N PRO A 145 4.14 -25.38 3.13
CA PRO A 145 3.00 -24.55 2.77
C PRO A 145 1.70 -25.33 2.99
N GLU A 146 0.73 -24.67 3.60
CA GLU A 146 -0.63 -25.18 3.76
C GLU A 146 -1.49 -24.75 2.55
N PRO A 147 -2.56 -25.49 2.21
CA PRO A 147 -3.51 -25.03 1.21
C PRO A 147 -4.11 -23.68 1.59
N CYS A 148 -4.13 -22.75 0.64
CA CYS A 148 -4.77 -21.46 0.84
C CYS A 148 -6.29 -21.58 0.94
N THR A 149 -6.89 -20.79 1.83
CA THR A 149 -8.36 -20.73 2.01
C THR A 149 -8.96 -19.54 1.28
N ALA A 150 -10.26 -19.56 1.03
CA ALA A 150 -10.95 -18.46 0.36
C ALA A 150 -11.04 -17.19 1.23
N SER A 151 -11.03 -17.30 2.56
CA SER A 151 -11.16 -16.12 3.44
C SER A 151 -10.00 -15.14 3.25
N VAL A 152 -10.30 -13.84 3.37
CA VAL A 152 -9.25 -12.81 3.48
C VAL A 152 -8.42 -13.10 4.73
N GLY A 153 -7.12 -13.30 4.55
CA GLY A 153 -6.22 -13.60 5.66
C GLY A 153 -5.86 -12.33 6.43
N VAL A 154 -5.70 -12.41 7.75
CA VAL A 154 -5.32 -11.27 8.60
C VAL A 154 -4.11 -11.57 9.48
N ALA A 155 -3.21 -10.61 9.61
CA ALA A 155 -2.10 -10.64 10.56
C ALA A 155 -2.00 -9.31 11.30
N ASN A 156 -1.83 -9.37 12.62
CA ASN A 156 -1.53 -8.18 13.42
C ASN A 156 -0.02 -7.92 13.44
N VAL A 157 0.39 -6.71 13.08
CA VAL A 157 1.81 -6.34 12.99
C VAL A 157 2.50 -6.49 14.34
N SER A 158 1.94 -5.92 15.42
CA SER A 158 2.57 -6.03 16.74
C SER A 158 2.68 -7.47 17.21
N GLN A 159 1.67 -8.31 16.98
CA GLN A 159 1.71 -9.74 17.35
C GLN A 159 2.75 -10.51 16.55
N ARG A 160 2.94 -10.19 15.26
CA ARG A 160 3.93 -10.85 14.42
C ARG A 160 5.36 -10.62 14.89
N TYR A 161 5.62 -9.46 15.47
CA TYR A 161 6.90 -9.10 16.09
C TYR A 161 6.89 -9.25 17.62
N ALA A 162 5.81 -9.77 18.20
CA ALA A 162 5.70 -9.92 19.64
C ALA A 162 6.75 -10.90 20.17
N GLY A 163 7.37 -10.57 21.28
CA GLY A 163 8.44 -11.36 21.89
C GLY A 163 9.82 -11.14 21.26
N GLN A 164 9.92 -10.52 20.08
CA GLN A 164 11.20 -10.05 19.55
C GLN A 164 11.60 -8.79 20.32
N LYS A 165 12.82 -8.79 20.86
CA LYS A 165 13.41 -7.64 21.54
C LYS A 165 14.70 -7.27 20.86
N CYS A 166 15.00 -5.98 20.79
CA CYS A 166 16.34 -5.53 20.45
C CYS A 166 17.30 -6.02 21.54
N THR A 167 18.30 -6.83 21.16
CA THR A 167 19.30 -7.39 22.07
C THR A 167 20.69 -6.88 21.75
N GLN A 168 21.61 -7.02 22.71
CA GLN A 168 23.02 -6.71 22.51
C GLN A 168 23.57 -7.41 21.26
N GLY A 169 24.31 -6.69 20.43
CA GLY A 169 24.93 -7.21 19.20
C GLY A 169 24.06 -7.14 17.94
N MET A 170 22.78 -6.77 18.06
CA MET A 170 21.96 -6.46 16.88
C MET A 170 22.39 -5.14 16.25
N ALA A 171 22.32 -5.06 14.91
CA ALA A 171 22.49 -3.80 14.21
C ALA A 171 21.32 -2.85 14.52
N ALA A 172 21.57 -1.54 14.52
CA ALA A 172 20.55 -0.55 14.89
C ALA A 172 19.28 -0.64 14.01
N TRP A 173 19.43 -0.94 12.71
CA TRP A 173 18.30 -1.09 11.79
C TRP A 173 17.39 -2.28 12.12
N GLU A 174 17.93 -3.35 12.73
CA GLU A 174 17.12 -4.45 13.24
C GLU A 174 16.28 -4.00 14.44
N CYS A 175 16.85 -3.18 15.31
CA CYS A 175 16.13 -2.62 16.46
C CYS A 175 15.06 -1.61 16.03
N TRP A 176 15.35 -0.76 15.05
CA TRP A 176 14.38 0.15 14.45
C TRP A 176 13.20 -0.58 13.81
N LYS A 177 13.43 -1.71 13.14
CA LYS A 177 12.36 -2.57 12.61
C LYS A 177 11.37 -2.98 13.70
N LEU A 178 11.85 -3.38 14.88
CA LEU A 178 11.02 -3.76 16.02
C LEU A 178 10.31 -2.55 16.65
N ALA A 179 11.01 -1.42 16.74
CA ALA A 179 10.46 -0.16 17.22
C ALA A 179 9.28 0.30 16.35
N VAL A 180 9.44 0.28 15.02
CA VAL A 180 8.38 0.63 14.07
C VAL A 180 7.20 -0.33 14.17
N ALA A 181 7.43 -1.64 14.29
CA ALA A 181 6.35 -2.62 14.50
C ALA A 181 5.55 -2.32 15.77
N SER A 182 6.24 -1.97 16.86
CA SER A 182 5.61 -1.62 18.14
C SER A 182 4.87 -0.29 18.07
N LYS A 183 5.42 0.70 17.36
CA LYS A 183 4.84 2.04 17.19
C LYS A 183 3.56 2.00 16.35
N THR A 184 3.54 1.22 15.28
CA THR A 184 2.45 1.21 14.29
C THR A 184 1.33 0.25 14.68
N GLY A 185 1.66 -1.04 14.82
CA GLY A 185 0.79 -2.11 15.33
C GLY A 185 -0.43 -2.51 14.51
N GLY A 186 -0.67 -1.90 13.35
CA GLY A 186 -1.85 -2.13 12.50
C GLY A 186 -2.02 -3.56 11.97
N LEU A 187 -2.90 -3.73 10.99
CA LEU A 187 -3.23 -5.02 10.41
C LEU A 187 -2.71 -5.14 8.97
N TRP A 188 -2.22 -6.33 8.66
CA TRP A 188 -2.01 -6.79 7.29
C TRP A 188 -3.12 -7.73 6.86
N PHE A 189 -3.44 -7.66 5.59
CA PHE A 189 -4.46 -8.44 4.93
C PHE A 189 -3.88 -9.13 3.70
N SER A 190 -4.40 -10.31 3.38
CA SER A 190 -4.04 -11.04 2.16
C SER A 190 -5.31 -11.42 1.42
N THR A 191 -5.44 -10.95 0.19
CA THR A 191 -6.60 -11.14 -0.68
C THR A 191 -6.23 -12.13 -1.76
N LEU A 192 -6.86 -13.31 -1.76
CA LEU A 192 -6.46 -14.43 -2.62
C LEU A 192 -7.45 -14.65 -3.75
N GLN A 193 -6.94 -15.07 -4.91
CA GLN A 193 -7.74 -15.40 -6.09
C GLN A 193 -8.85 -16.42 -5.81
N VAL A 194 -8.59 -17.37 -4.91
CA VAL A 194 -9.55 -18.42 -4.49
C VAL A 194 -10.79 -17.87 -3.76
N GLY A 195 -10.74 -16.63 -3.26
CA GLY A 195 -11.85 -15.94 -2.59
C GLY A 195 -12.48 -14.80 -3.40
N HIS A 196 -11.95 -14.48 -4.58
CA HIS A 196 -12.32 -13.27 -5.30
C HIS A 196 -13.69 -13.39 -5.99
N CYS A 197 -14.65 -12.54 -5.62
CA CYS A 197 -16.00 -12.54 -6.19
C CYS A 197 -15.99 -12.05 -7.65
N GLY A 198 -16.08 -12.98 -8.58
CA GLY A 198 -16.02 -12.72 -10.02
C GLY A 198 -14.94 -13.52 -10.74
N SER A 199 -14.04 -14.15 -9.98
CA SER A 199 -13.10 -15.13 -10.51
C SER A 199 -13.80 -16.46 -10.83
N SER A 200 -13.48 -17.05 -11.98
CA SER A 200 -13.87 -18.43 -12.33
C SER A 200 -13.10 -19.48 -11.54
N GLN A 201 -11.99 -19.10 -10.92
CA GLN A 201 -11.11 -19.94 -10.10
C GLN A 201 -11.44 -19.84 -8.60
N ALA A 202 -12.41 -19.01 -8.22
CA ALA A 202 -12.82 -18.86 -6.83
C ALA A 202 -13.59 -20.09 -6.35
N SER A 203 -13.21 -20.61 -5.18
CA SER A 203 -13.96 -21.66 -4.49
C SER A 203 -15.11 -21.09 -3.65
N ALA A 204 -15.02 -19.82 -3.25
CA ALA A 204 -16.08 -19.06 -2.62
C ALA A 204 -15.96 -17.56 -2.94
N CYS A 205 -17.06 -16.82 -2.83
CA CYS A 205 -17.04 -15.36 -2.88
C CYS A 205 -16.92 -14.81 -1.45
N THR A 206 -15.71 -14.41 -1.08
CA THR A 206 -15.37 -13.88 0.25
C THR A 206 -14.85 -12.45 0.18
N TRP A 207 -14.41 -11.96 -0.98
CA TRP A 207 -14.00 -10.56 -1.11
C TRP A 207 -14.11 -10.05 -2.55
N ARG A 208 -14.22 -8.73 -2.71
CA ARG A 208 -14.13 -8.05 -4.00
C ARG A 208 -13.55 -6.65 -3.86
N LEU A 209 -12.88 -6.18 -4.89
CA LEU A 209 -12.54 -4.77 -5.03
C LEU A 209 -13.83 -3.95 -5.23
N VAL A 210 -14.01 -2.92 -4.40
CA VAL A 210 -15.10 -1.95 -4.55
C VAL A 210 -14.61 -0.74 -5.31
N GLN A 211 -13.44 -0.22 -4.93
CA GLN A 211 -12.91 1.02 -5.49
C GLN A 211 -11.39 1.08 -5.33
N VAL A 212 -10.70 1.50 -6.40
CA VAL A 212 -9.37 2.09 -6.30
C VAL A 212 -9.56 3.57 -5.99
N VAL A 213 -9.29 3.98 -4.75
CA VAL A 213 -9.55 5.36 -4.31
C VAL A 213 -8.51 6.29 -4.90
N LYS A 214 -7.23 5.95 -4.72
CA LYS A 214 -6.12 6.76 -5.22
C LYS A 214 -4.83 5.95 -5.26
N ARG A 215 -4.08 6.10 -6.35
CA ARG A 215 -2.72 5.61 -6.51
C ARG A 215 -1.75 6.79 -6.56
N VAL A 216 -0.65 6.74 -5.82
CA VAL A 216 0.35 7.82 -5.69
C VAL A 216 1.77 7.28 -5.78
N ARG A 217 2.76 8.11 -6.14
CA ARG A 217 4.17 7.67 -6.16
C ARG A 217 4.62 7.46 -4.73
N LYS A 218 5.32 6.36 -4.45
CA LYS A 218 5.83 6.08 -3.11
C LYS A 218 6.76 7.21 -2.63
N THR A 219 7.64 7.68 -3.50
CA THR A 219 8.54 8.82 -3.21
C THR A 219 7.80 10.10 -2.81
N CYS A 220 6.57 10.33 -3.28
CA CYS A 220 5.78 11.46 -2.80
C CYS A 220 5.26 11.22 -1.38
N SER A 221 4.70 10.04 -1.11
CA SER A 221 4.21 9.68 0.23
C SER A 221 5.32 9.69 1.27
N ASP A 222 6.49 9.12 0.92
CA ASP A 222 7.70 9.16 1.74
C ASP A 222 8.08 10.60 2.09
N ASN A 223 8.07 11.50 1.10
CA ASN A 223 8.36 12.91 1.33
C ASN A 223 7.36 13.60 2.26
N SER A 224 6.09 13.21 2.24
CA SER A 224 5.08 13.72 3.18
C SER A 224 5.40 13.34 4.63
N ILE A 225 5.79 12.08 4.87
CA ILE A 225 6.25 11.64 6.20
C ILE A 225 7.54 12.37 6.58
N PHE A 226 8.55 12.37 5.69
CA PHE A 226 9.86 12.94 5.99
C PHE A 226 9.79 14.42 6.35
N LYS A 227 8.96 15.22 5.66
CA LYS A 227 8.72 16.63 5.99
C LYS A 227 8.20 16.81 7.41
N ILE A 228 7.29 15.94 7.85
CA ILE A 228 6.69 16.04 9.19
C ILE A 228 7.65 15.58 10.27
N VAL A 229 8.47 14.55 10.00
CA VAL A 229 9.53 14.13 10.91
C VAL A 229 10.60 15.21 11.07
N GLU A 230 11.07 15.80 9.98
CA GLU A 230 12.05 16.90 10.03
C GLU A 230 11.50 18.13 10.75
N ARG A 231 10.26 18.51 10.48
CA ARG A 231 9.61 19.64 11.17
C ARG A 231 9.45 19.36 12.66
N PHE A 232 9.11 18.13 13.04
CA PHE A 232 9.02 17.76 14.45
C PHE A 232 10.40 17.86 15.11
N ASP A 233 11.45 17.36 14.48
CA ASP A 233 12.82 17.46 15.00
C ASP A 233 13.27 18.92 15.19
N GLN A 234 12.90 19.80 14.25
CA GLN A 234 13.18 21.24 14.33
C GLN A 234 12.48 21.96 15.49
N THR A 235 11.25 21.54 15.81
CA THR A 235 10.37 22.29 16.72
C THR A 235 10.30 21.69 18.11
N GLN A 236 10.50 20.38 18.23
CA GLN A 236 10.35 19.60 19.45
C GLN A 236 11.50 18.61 19.69
N GLY A 237 12.37 18.40 18.71
CA GLY A 237 13.49 17.47 18.79
C GLY A 237 14.82 18.15 19.07
N ALA A 238 15.89 17.51 18.61
CA ALA A 238 17.27 17.90 18.89
C ALA A 238 17.92 18.69 17.74
N GLY A 239 17.19 18.95 16.65
CA GLY A 239 17.81 19.49 15.43
C GLY A 239 18.88 18.57 14.86
N CYS A 240 18.63 17.26 14.90
CA CYS A 240 19.54 16.22 14.44
C CYS A 240 19.83 16.36 12.94
N PHE A 241 18.79 16.60 12.12
CA PHE A 241 18.91 16.57 10.67
C PHE A 241 19.83 17.66 10.09
N GLN A 242 19.93 18.82 10.75
CA GLN A 242 20.78 19.94 10.31
C GLN A 242 22.27 19.59 10.29
N ASN A 243 22.67 18.59 11.07
CA ASN A 243 24.05 18.16 11.19
C ASN A 243 24.40 17.01 10.23
N CYS A 244 23.42 16.49 9.48
CA CYS A 244 23.63 15.40 8.53
C CYS A 244 23.99 15.91 7.13
N THR A 245 24.64 15.04 6.35
CA THR A 245 25.01 15.39 4.96
C THR A 245 23.74 15.44 4.11
N GLY A 246 23.54 16.54 3.39
CA GLY A 246 22.32 16.80 2.63
C GLY A 246 21.22 17.50 3.44
N GLY A 247 21.30 17.60 4.76
CA GLY A 247 20.34 18.36 5.55
C GLY A 247 18.88 17.89 5.35
N ILE A 248 17.97 18.83 5.10
CA ILE A 248 16.50 18.62 5.11
C ILE A 248 15.84 18.98 3.79
N GLY A 249 14.57 18.59 3.63
CA GLY A 249 13.73 19.02 2.51
C GLY A 249 14.30 18.60 1.15
N ALA A 250 14.53 19.56 0.25
CA ALA A 250 15.01 19.29 -1.11
C ALA A 250 16.47 18.81 -1.20
N LEU A 251 17.28 19.07 -0.17
CA LEU A 251 18.69 18.67 -0.12
C LEU A 251 18.89 17.29 0.52
N ARG A 252 17.85 16.76 1.17
CA ARG A 252 17.86 15.53 1.97
C ARG A 252 18.54 14.37 1.24
N ASN A 253 19.43 13.68 1.94
CA ASN A 253 19.98 12.40 1.51
C ASN A 253 19.44 11.25 2.37
N THR A 254 18.41 10.55 1.90
CA THR A 254 17.78 9.43 2.62
C THR A 254 18.63 8.15 2.64
N SER A 255 19.81 8.17 2.02
CA SER A 255 20.81 7.09 2.11
C SER A 255 21.94 7.40 3.09
N ASP A 256 22.03 8.63 3.64
CA ASP A 256 23.02 8.99 4.65
C ASP A 256 22.71 8.28 5.99
N PRO A 257 23.66 7.48 6.55
CA PRO A 257 23.49 6.87 7.86
C PRO A 257 23.14 7.87 8.98
N CYS A 258 23.65 9.11 8.92
CA CYS A 258 23.27 10.16 9.88
C CYS A 258 21.79 10.49 9.77
N TRP A 259 21.31 10.76 8.55
CA TRP A 259 19.91 11.12 8.31
C TRP A 259 18.96 10.00 8.72
N ILE A 260 19.28 8.75 8.38
CA ILE A 260 18.48 7.57 8.77
C ILE A 260 18.40 7.43 10.29
N ARG A 261 19.52 7.64 11.00
CA ARG A 261 19.52 7.62 12.47
C ARG A 261 18.65 8.74 13.04
N CYS A 262 18.76 9.96 12.52
CA CYS A 262 17.90 11.07 12.94
C CYS A 262 16.43 10.74 12.72
N PHE A 263 16.07 10.17 11.57
CA PHE A 263 14.69 9.76 11.28
C PHE A 263 14.13 8.84 12.35
N TYR A 264 14.81 7.73 12.67
CA TYR A 264 14.31 6.80 13.66
C TYR A 264 14.36 7.35 15.08
N SER A 265 15.39 8.12 15.43
CA SER A 265 15.47 8.78 16.74
C SER A 265 14.32 9.77 16.95
N THR A 266 13.92 10.52 15.92
CA THR A 266 12.79 11.44 16.00
C THR A 266 11.44 10.70 15.97
N ALA A 267 11.23 9.78 15.03
CA ALA A 267 9.95 9.11 14.84
C ALA A 267 9.63 8.08 15.94
N SER A 268 10.64 7.33 16.38
CA SER A 268 10.51 6.18 17.28
C SER A 268 11.20 6.38 18.64
N GLY A 269 11.92 7.48 18.84
CA GLY A 269 12.61 7.82 20.09
C GLY A 269 14.12 7.64 20.02
N ALA A 270 14.86 8.46 20.78
CA ALA A 270 16.32 8.58 20.70
C ALA A 270 17.05 7.24 20.81
N ASP A 271 16.56 6.36 21.69
CA ASP A 271 17.17 5.06 21.98
C ASP A 271 16.55 3.89 21.20
N SER A 272 15.66 4.15 20.23
CA SER A 272 14.94 3.10 19.49
C SER A 272 15.84 2.13 18.69
N GLY A 273 17.10 2.51 18.47
CA GLY A 273 18.13 1.67 17.84
C GLY A 273 18.94 0.81 18.81
N SER A 274 18.61 0.83 20.11
CA SER A 274 19.43 0.25 21.18
C SER A 274 18.63 -0.76 22.04
N PRO A 275 19.30 -1.76 22.64
CA PRO A 275 18.64 -2.70 23.55
C PRO A 275 17.98 -2.00 24.73
N GLY A 276 16.72 -2.33 25.00
CA GLY A 276 15.93 -1.70 26.06
C GLY A 276 15.48 -0.27 25.77
N GLY A 277 15.74 0.24 24.56
CA GLY A 277 15.32 1.56 24.12
C GLY A 277 13.81 1.76 24.21
N GLN A 278 13.40 2.93 24.71
CA GLN A 278 11.99 3.27 24.80
C GLN A 278 11.46 3.69 23.43
N ILE A 279 10.24 3.24 23.10
CA ILE A 279 9.54 3.67 21.89
C ILE A 279 8.87 5.02 22.18
N ALA A 280 9.70 6.04 22.31
CA ALA A 280 9.34 7.45 22.51
C ALA A 280 9.28 8.18 21.15
N GLY A 281 9.45 9.50 21.10
CA GLY A 281 9.41 10.25 19.83
C GLY A 281 8.00 10.59 19.34
N MET A 282 7.86 10.90 18.06
CA MET A 282 6.64 11.48 17.48
C MET A 282 5.35 10.71 17.82
N PRO A 283 4.23 11.38 18.08
CA PRO A 283 2.94 10.70 18.26
C PRO A 283 2.59 9.86 17.02
N ARG A 284 2.11 8.64 17.23
CA ARG A 284 1.69 7.72 16.14
C ARG A 284 0.68 8.39 15.21
N GLN A 285 -0.25 9.15 15.77
CA GLN A 285 -1.30 9.87 15.04
C GLN A 285 -0.73 10.92 14.09
N ALA A 286 0.41 11.55 14.42
CA ALA A 286 1.05 12.52 13.54
C ALA A 286 1.64 11.85 12.31
N LEU A 287 2.29 10.68 12.48
CA LEU A 287 2.81 9.87 11.38
C LEU A 287 1.67 9.36 10.48
N GLN A 288 0.61 8.81 11.08
CA GLN A 288 -0.56 8.34 10.35
C GLN A 288 -1.25 9.47 9.57
N SER A 289 -1.38 10.66 10.17
CA SER A 289 -2.01 11.81 9.48
C SER A 289 -1.18 12.24 8.27
N ALA A 290 0.16 12.24 8.39
CA ALA A 290 1.05 12.56 7.26
C ALA A 290 0.94 11.51 6.14
N TRP A 291 0.83 10.23 6.48
CA TRP A 291 0.57 9.14 5.53
C TRP A 291 -0.77 9.33 4.80
N GLU A 292 -1.86 9.55 5.54
CA GLU A 292 -3.21 9.67 4.97
C GLU A 292 -3.39 10.94 4.13
N ALA A 293 -2.65 12.01 4.45
CA ALA A 293 -2.66 13.25 3.69
C ALA A 293 -2.22 13.05 2.23
N SER A 294 -1.24 12.15 1.99
CA SER A 294 -0.80 11.76 0.63
C SER A 294 -1.96 11.32 -0.25
N PHE A 295 -3.00 10.72 0.34
CA PHE A 295 -4.16 10.20 -0.38
C PHE A 295 -5.36 11.14 -0.41
N SER A 296 -5.34 12.21 0.39
CA SER A 296 -6.50 13.09 0.61
C SER A 296 -6.45 14.37 -0.24
N SER A 297 -5.27 14.75 -0.73
CA SER A 297 -5.07 15.91 -1.61
C SER A 297 -4.06 15.58 -2.71
N ASP A 298 -4.13 16.29 -3.84
CA ASP A 298 -3.09 16.27 -4.89
C ASP A 298 -1.99 17.34 -4.67
N ASP A 299 -2.19 18.25 -3.73
CA ASP A 299 -1.32 19.40 -3.49
C ASP A 299 -0.21 19.08 -2.45
N PRO A 300 1.07 19.09 -2.85
CA PRO A 300 2.20 18.85 -1.94
C PRO A 300 2.37 19.89 -0.82
N ALA A 301 1.75 21.07 -0.94
CA ALA A 301 1.72 22.07 0.14
C ALA A 301 0.93 21.58 1.36
N TYR A 302 -0.05 20.70 1.13
CA TYR A 302 -0.86 20.05 2.17
C TYR A 302 -0.47 18.59 2.37
N LEU A 303 0.78 18.22 2.06
CA LEU A 303 1.30 16.84 2.09
C LEU A 303 0.57 15.89 1.11
N GLY A 304 -0.21 16.43 0.19
CA GLY A 304 -0.90 15.67 -0.84
C GLY A 304 0.04 15.13 -1.91
N CYS A 305 -0.39 14.07 -2.57
CA CYS A 305 0.33 13.46 -3.68
C CYS A 305 -0.56 13.35 -4.92
N PRO A 306 -0.10 13.78 -6.11
CA PRO A 306 -0.88 13.66 -7.33
C PRO A 306 -1.30 12.22 -7.62
N HIS A 307 -2.55 12.04 -8.05
CA HIS A 307 -3.03 10.75 -8.51
C HIS A 307 -2.32 10.29 -9.80
N ILE A 308 -1.81 9.05 -9.78
CA ILE A 308 -1.27 8.38 -10.96
C ILE A 308 -2.36 7.53 -11.61
N ARG A 309 -2.63 7.76 -12.89
CA ARG A 309 -3.49 6.89 -13.70
C ARG A 309 -2.74 5.62 -14.10
N HIS A 310 -3.41 4.48 -13.99
CA HIS A 310 -2.85 3.22 -14.46
C HIS A 310 -2.71 3.25 -16.00
N PRO A 311 -1.58 2.82 -16.60
CA PRO A 311 -1.37 2.84 -18.05
C PRO A 311 -2.45 2.12 -18.88
N SER A 312 -3.09 1.10 -18.30
CA SER A 312 -4.18 0.35 -18.97
C SER A 312 -5.53 1.07 -19.04
N ASN A 313 -5.72 2.22 -18.38
CA ASN A 313 -7.00 2.93 -18.32
C ASN A 313 -7.15 4.05 -19.36
N ASN A 314 -6.32 4.06 -20.42
CA ASN A 314 -6.44 5.05 -21.49
C ASN A 314 -7.73 4.92 -22.34
N ASN A 315 -8.56 3.89 -22.13
CA ASN A 315 -9.84 3.71 -22.83
C ASN A 315 -11.07 4.21 -22.06
N ASP A 316 -10.94 4.66 -20.80
CA ASP A 316 -12.10 5.10 -19.99
C ASP A 316 -12.41 6.61 -20.10
N HIS A 317 -11.67 7.37 -20.91
CA HIS A 317 -11.87 8.83 -21.04
C HIS A 317 -13.03 9.29 -21.93
N ASN A 318 -13.85 8.39 -22.45
CA ASN A 318 -14.98 8.77 -23.31
C ASN A 318 -16.36 8.79 -22.62
N ASN A 319 -16.47 8.56 -21.29
CA ASN A 319 -17.81 8.46 -20.68
C ASN A 319 -18.09 9.30 -19.43
N SER A 320 -17.23 10.26 -19.07
CA SER A 320 -17.47 11.15 -17.91
C SER A 320 -17.75 12.61 -18.26
N ASN A 321 -17.94 12.95 -19.54
CA ASN A 321 -18.15 14.34 -19.99
C ASN A 321 -19.56 14.64 -20.53
N ASN A 322 -20.60 13.89 -20.11
CA ASN A 322 -21.95 14.13 -20.66
C ASN A 322 -23.09 14.31 -19.64
N HIS A 323 -22.79 14.71 -18.41
CA HIS A 323 -23.79 15.23 -17.47
C HIS A 323 -23.27 16.49 -16.81
N ASN A 324 -23.42 17.63 -17.50
CA ASN A 324 -23.77 18.94 -16.95
C ASN A 324 -23.60 20.00 -18.04
N ASN A 325 -24.60 20.15 -18.91
CA ASN A 325 -24.83 21.45 -19.52
C ASN A 325 -26.31 21.64 -19.88
N SER A 326 -27.08 22.09 -18.90
CA SER A 326 -28.37 22.75 -19.09
C SER A 326 -28.66 23.62 -17.88
N ASN A 327 -28.22 24.89 -17.91
CA ASN A 327 -29.12 26.03 -17.82
C ASN A 327 -28.35 27.35 -17.68
N ASN A 328 -28.37 28.09 -18.78
CA ASN A 328 -28.55 29.54 -18.91
C ASN A 328 -28.52 30.42 -17.64
N ASN A 329 -27.55 31.34 -17.66
CA ASN A 329 -27.76 32.78 -17.87
C ASN A 329 -28.52 33.56 -16.76
N LYS A 330 -27.80 34.35 -15.96
CA LYS A 330 -27.97 35.82 -15.83
C LYS A 330 -27.15 36.46 -14.69
N ASN A 331 -26.60 37.63 -15.04
CA ASN A 331 -26.35 38.83 -14.22
C ASN A 331 -24.98 39.04 -13.55
N ASN A 332 -24.24 39.94 -14.22
CA ASN A 332 -23.33 40.96 -13.68
C ASN A 332 -23.78 41.55 -12.34
N SER A 333 -22.84 41.65 -11.40
CA SER A 333 -22.51 42.90 -10.70
C SER A 333 -21.25 42.73 -9.84
N ASN A 334 -20.24 43.55 -10.13
CA ASN A 334 -19.10 43.86 -9.27
C ASN A 334 -19.61 44.53 -7.97
N PRO A 335 -18.95 44.35 -6.81
CA PRO A 335 -18.01 45.40 -6.42
C PRO A 335 -16.77 44.94 -5.61
N SER A 336 -15.79 45.84 -5.64
CA SER A 336 -14.58 45.95 -4.83
C SER A 336 -14.80 46.05 -3.31
N HIS A 337 -13.96 45.38 -2.51
CA HIS A 337 -13.31 45.85 -1.26
C HIS A 337 -12.42 44.71 -0.71
N SER A 338 -11.10 44.89 -0.61
CA SER A 338 -10.34 45.38 0.56
C SER A 338 -10.22 44.41 1.74
N SER A 339 -8.97 43.99 2.00
CA SER A 339 -8.33 43.76 3.31
C SER A 339 -8.94 42.77 4.31
N SER A 340 -8.21 41.70 4.61
CA SER A 340 -7.38 41.56 5.82
C SER A 340 -7.19 40.08 6.21
N ILE A 341 -5.93 39.71 6.45
CA ILE A 341 -5.46 38.40 6.91
C ILE A 341 -5.47 38.42 8.44
N PRO A 342 -6.11 37.46 9.13
CA PRO A 342 -5.84 37.23 10.54
C PRO A 342 -4.76 36.15 10.72
N ARG A 343 -3.72 36.49 11.49
CA ARG A 343 -2.80 35.53 12.13
C ARG A 343 -3.57 34.73 13.20
N PRO A 344 -3.29 33.44 13.38
CA PRO A 344 -3.62 32.76 14.63
C PRO A 344 -2.49 32.95 15.64
N THR A 345 -2.85 33.62 16.73
CA THR A 345 -2.09 33.77 17.98
C THR A 345 -1.97 32.47 18.76
N GLU A 346 -0.91 32.43 19.55
CA GLU A 346 -0.58 31.49 20.61
C GLU A 346 -1.75 31.18 21.55
N ALA A 347 -1.86 29.91 21.95
CA ALA A 347 -2.56 29.51 23.17
C ALA A 347 -1.81 28.34 23.82
N LEU A 348 -0.91 28.70 24.72
CA LEU A 348 -0.37 27.84 25.78
C LEU A 348 -1.50 27.51 26.76
N GLY A 349 -1.83 26.22 26.87
CA GLY A 349 -2.77 25.69 27.86
C GLY A 349 -2.08 24.63 28.68
N SER A 350 -1.62 25.03 29.87
CA SER A 350 -1.10 24.21 30.95
C SER A 350 -2.14 23.17 31.40
N LEU A 351 -1.76 21.89 31.51
CA LEU A 351 -2.46 20.94 32.37
C LEU A 351 -1.46 19.99 33.05
N THR A 352 -1.17 20.34 34.30
CA THR A 352 -0.82 19.42 35.39
C THR A 352 -1.89 18.34 35.53
N ILE A 353 -1.49 17.06 35.44
CA ILE A 353 -1.40 16.06 36.53
C ILE A 353 -0.47 14.95 36.03
#